data_AF-A0A529LSC1-F1
#
_entry.id   AF-A0A529LSC1-F1
#
_cell.length_a   1.000
_cell.length_b   1.000
_cell.length_c   1.000
_cell.angle_alpha   90.00
_cell.angle_beta   90.00
_cell.angle_gamma   90.00
#
_symmetry.space_group_name_H-M   'P 1'
#
loop_
_entity.id
_entity.type
_entity.pdbx_description
1 polymer ?
#
loop_
_entity_poly.entity_id
_entity_poly.type
_entity_poly.pdbx_seq_one_letter_code
_entity_poly.pdbx_strand_id
1 'polypeptide(L)'
;LLIAPLGTAAAKRPATGQGKAPPSLMRAALAAEPALWHAGECLGLPGYGLKSAMMEVRPVVTPFARFLPSFDLATAQAVAGLIGAAPVPPLPFSGHSAD
;
A
#
# COMPACT_ATOMS: atom_id res chain seq x y z
N LEU A 1 -12.62 -11.01 9.89
CA LEU A 1 -11.62 -9.93 9.68
C LEU A 1 -11.49 -9.72 8.19
N LEU A 2 -11.43 -8.48 7.73
CA LEU A 2 -11.25 -8.16 6.31
C LEU A 2 -10.49 -6.83 6.15
N ILE A 3 -9.79 -6.69 5.02
CA ILE A 3 -9.21 -5.41 4.59
C ILE A 3 -10.17 -4.81 3.57
N ALA A 4 -10.64 -3.60 3.82
CA ALA A 4 -11.55 -2.87 2.93
C ALA A 4 -11.29 -1.36 2.99
N PRO A 5 -11.75 -0.59 1.99
CA PRO A 5 -11.58 0.86 1.98
C PRO A 5 -12.17 1.52 3.22
N LEU A 6 -11.49 2.54 3.77
CA LEU A 6 -12.02 3.35 4.87
C LEU A 6 -13.25 4.17 4.44
N GLY A 7 -13.34 4.51 3.14
CA GLY A 7 -14.51 5.13 2.55
C GLY A 7 -14.64 6.63 2.85
N THR A 8 -15.87 7.11 2.80
CA THR A 8 -16.18 8.55 2.80
C THR A 8 -15.74 9.30 4.06
N ALA A 9 -15.55 8.59 5.19
CA ALA A 9 -15.02 9.16 6.41
C ALA A 9 -13.57 9.67 6.22
N ALA A 10 -12.77 8.98 5.42
CA ALA A 10 -11.40 9.36 5.12
C ALA A 10 -11.31 10.54 4.13
N ALA A 11 -12.25 10.64 3.19
CA ALA A 11 -12.28 11.68 2.16
C ALA A 11 -12.42 13.11 2.72
N LYS A 12 -12.80 13.24 4.00
CA LYS A 12 -12.89 14.53 4.71
C LYS A 12 -11.58 14.98 5.33
N ARG A 13 -10.54 14.12 5.34
CA ARG A 13 -9.24 14.47 5.90
C ARG A 13 -8.57 15.54 5.04
N PRO A 14 -7.88 16.52 5.65
CA PRO A 14 -7.12 17.49 4.89
C PRO A 14 -6.02 16.78 4.11
N ALA A 15 -5.91 17.11 2.83
CA ALA A 15 -4.84 16.64 1.96
C ALA A 15 -3.48 17.11 2.49
N THR A 16 -2.57 16.19 2.79
CA THR A 16 -1.20 16.52 3.25
C THR A 16 -0.18 16.59 2.10
N GLY A 17 -0.64 16.58 0.85
CA GLY A 17 0.23 16.62 -0.34
C GLY A 17 0.69 18.03 -0.73
N GLN A 18 1.78 18.09 -1.51
CA GLN A 18 2.40 19.32 -2.05
C GLN A 18 1.53 20.08 -3.10
N GLY A 19 0.20 19.94 -3.07
CA GLY A 19 -0.72 20.62 -3.98
C GLY A 19 -0.68 20.18 -5.45
N LYS A 20 0.09 19.14 -5.80
CA LYS A 20 0.26 18.70 -7.21
C LYS A 20 -0.91 17.88 -7.78
N ALA A 21 -1.70 17.23 -6.92
CA ALA A 21 -2.81 16.38 -7.34
C ALA A 21 -4.15 17.14 -7.26
N PRO A 22 -5.08 16.94 -8.21
CA PRO A 22 -6.42 17.51 -8.13
C PRO A 22 -7.14 17.15 -6.83
N PRO A 23 -7.92 18.05 -6.21
CA PRO A 23 -8.61 17.77 -4.94
C PRO A 23 -9.59 16.59 -5.01
N SER A 24 -10.23 16.37 -6.16
CA SER A 24 -11.09 15.20 -6.38
C SER A 24 -10.31 13.89 -6.31
N LEU A 25 -9.12 13.84 -6.93
CA LEU A 25 -8.25 12.68 -6.92
C LEU A 25 -7.73 12.40 -5.51
N MET A 26 -7.33 13.43 -4.79
CA MET A 26 -6.88 13.28 -3.40
C MET A 26 -7.98 12.72 -2.49
N ARG A 27 -9.22 13.21 -2.64
CA ARG A 27 -10.37 12.66 -1.89
C ARG A 27 -10.65 11.20 -2.25
N ALA A 28 -10.54 10.83 -3.53
CA ALA A 28 -10.71 9.46 -3.98
C ALA A 28 -9.62 8.54 -3.42
N ALA A 29 -8.36 8.98 -3.41
CA ALA A 29 -7.24 8.26 -2.82
C ALA A 29 -7.47 8.05 -1.31
N LEU A 30 -7.82 9.11 -0.57
CA LEU A 30 -8.13 9.03 0.85
C LEU A 30 -9.29 8.05 1.14
N ALA A 31 -10.34 8.07 0.32
CA ALA A 31 -11.46 7.13 0.46
C ALA A 31 -11.07 5.66 0.20
N ALA A 32 -10.08 5.45 -0.68
CA ALA A 32 -9.55 4.14 -1.03
C ALA A 32 -8.49 3.63 -0.03
N GLU A 33 -8.09 4.43 0.96
CA GLU A 33 -7.13 4.01 1.98
C GLU A 33 -7.59 2.70 2.64
N PRO A 34 -6.75 1.65 2.61
CA PRO A 34 -7.12 0.38 3.21
C PRO A 34 -7.27 0.53 4.72
N ALA A 35 -8.21 -0.19 5.32
CA ALA A 35 -8.37 -0.28 6.78
C ALA A 35 -8.69 -1.72 7.19
N LEU A 36 -8.39 -2.07 8.44
CA LEU A 36 -8.78 -3.37 9.01
C LEU A 36 -10.19 -3.28 9.60
N TRP A 37 -11.03 -4.25 9.25
CA TRP A 37 -12.41 -4.32 9.72
C TRP A 37 -12.71 -5.64 10.44
N HIS A 38 -13.51 -5.55 11.49
CA HIS A 38 -14.05 -6.70 12.22
C HIS A 38 -15.52 -6.43 12.58
N ALA A 39 -16.42 -7.32 12.18
CA ALA A 39 -17.85 -7.24 12.50
C ALA A 39 -18.51 -5.86 12.19
N GLY A 40 -18.04 -5.16 11.16
CA GLY A 40 -18.54 -3.84 10.77
C GLY A 40 -17.84 -2.65 11.44
N GLU A 41 -16.95 -2.90 12.40
CA GLU A 41 -16.12 -1.87 13.04
C GLU A 41 -14.76 -1.74 12.36
N CYS A 42 -14.33 -0.49 12.13
CA CYS A 42 -13.00 -0.19 11.63
C CYS A 42 -11.99 -0.21 12.79
N LEU A 43 -11.13 -1.22 12.83
CA LEU A 43 -10.14 -1.43 13.87
C LEU A 43 -8.90 -0.54 13.75
N GLY A 44 -8.62 0.00 12.56
CA GLY A 44 -7.55 0.99 12.36
C GLY A 44 -7.00 1.04 10.94
N LEU A 45 -6.11 2.01 10.74
CA LEU A 45 -5.40 2.27 9.47
C LEU A 45 -4.03 1.56 9.46
N PRO A 46 -3.56 1.08 8.30
CA PRO A 46 -2.19 0.63 8.14
C PRO A 46 -1.23 1.78 8.44
N GLY A 47 -0.18 1.49 9.22
CA GLY A 47 0.85 2.47 9.61
C GLY A 47 0.55 3.31 10.85
N TYR A 48 -0.71 3.49 11.25
CA TYR A 48 -1.07 4.19 12.49
C TYR A 48 -1.67 3.21 13.52
N GLY A 49 -0.84 2.78 14.47
CA GLY A 49 -1.33 2.27 15.75
C GLY A 49 -2.00 0.89 15.75
N LEU A 50 -2.10 0.19 14.61
CA LEU A 50 -2.59 -1.19 14.62
C LEU A 50 -1.50 -2.20 15.04
N LYS A 51 -0.85 -1.93 16.16
CA LYS A 51 -0.19 -2.96 16.98
C LYS A 51 -1.16 -3.33 18.08
N SER A 52 -2.24 -4.03 17.73
CA SER A 52 -2.88 -4.87 18.73
C SER A 52 -1.91 -6.02 19.01
N ALA A 53 -1.72 -6.41 20.27
CA ALA A 53 -0.75 -7.45 20.66
C ALA A 53 -0.92 -8.80 19.92
N MET A 54 -2.01 -8.98 19.16
CA MET A 54 -2.32 -10.20 18.41
C MET A 54 -2.16 -10.09 16.88
N MET A 55 -2.12 -8.90 16.26
CA MET A 55 -2.18 -8.78 14.79
C MET A 55 -1.36 -7.62 14.24
N GLU A 56 -0.71 -7.86 13.10
CA GLU A 56 0.06 -6.85 12.36
C GLU A 56 -0.44 -6.78 10.90
N VAL A 57 -0.68 -5.56 10.43
CA VAL A 57 -1.01 -5.29 9.03
C VAL A 57 0.16 -4.57 8.38
N ARG A 58 0.70 -5.15 7.30
CA ARG A 58 1.82 -4.60 6.55
C ARG A 58 1.43 -4.34 5.10
N PRO A 59 1.83 -3.21 4.51
CA PRO A 59 1.68 -3.00 3.07
C PRO A 59 2.54 -4.00 2.30
N VAL A 60 1.98 -4.56 1.24
CA VAL A 60 2.65 -5.49 0.33
C VAL A 60 2.36 -5.08 -1.12
N VAL A 61 3.38 -5.12 -1.98
CA VAL A 61 3.24 -4.73 -3.39
C VAL A 61 2.38 -5.75 -4.16
N THR A 62 2.60 -7.03 -3.88
CA THR A 62 1.86 -8.15 -4.47
C THR A 62 2.03 -9.40 -3.59
N PRO A 63 1.03 -10.29 -3.50
CA PRO A 63 1.18 -11.59 -2.83
C PRO A 63 2.35 -12.43 -3.36
N PHE A 64 2.74 -12.21 -4.62
CA PHE A 64 3.81 -12.96 -5.30
C PHE A 64 5.07 -12.12 -5.50
N ALA A 65 5.38 -11.17 -4.61
CA ALA A 65 6.54 -10.28 -4.73
C ALA A 65 7.88 -11.02 -4.91
N ARG A 66 7.98 -12.28 -4.44
CA ARG A 66 9.15 -13.15 -4.61
C ARG A 66 9.22 -13.87 -5.95
N PHE A 67 8.13 -13.87 -6.72
CA PHE A 67 7.98 -14.52 -8.03
C PHE A 67 7.62 -13.51 -9.12
N LEU A 68 8.04 -12.26 -8.94
CA LEU A 68 7.84 -11.23 -9.95
C LEU A 68 8.69 -11.52 -11.19
N PRO A 69 8.12 -11.43 -12.40
CA PRO A 69 8.92 -11.46 -13.61
C PRO A 69 9.85 -10.24 -13.66
N SER A 70 11.00 -10.36 -14.33
CA SER A 70 12.04 -9.31 -14.34
C SER A 70 11.54 -7.95 -14.83
N PHE A 71 10.62 -7.94 -15.80
CA PHE A 71 10.05 -6.70 -16.35
C PHE A 71 9.17 -5.94 -15.33
N ASP A 72 8.63 -6.60 -14.32
CA ASP A 72 7.80 -5.97 -13.29
C ASP A 72 8.61 -5.42 -12.11
N LEU A 73 9.91 -5.73 -12.00
CA LEU A 73 10.70 -5.38 -10.82
C LEU A 73 10.83 -3.88 -10.58
N ALA A 74 11.08 -3.09 -11.63
CA ALA A 74 11.21 -1.64 -11.48
C ALA A 74 9.89 -1.02 -10.99
N THR A 75 8.77 -1.44 -11.57
CA THR A 75 7.42 -1.03 -11.17
C THR A 75 7.14 -1.43 -9.73
N ALA A 76 7.44 -2.68 -9.37
CA ALA A 76 7.22 -3.18 -8.02
C ALA A 76 8.06 -2.43 -6.97
N GLN A 77 9.30 -2.09 -7.29
CA GLN A 77 10.18 -1.30 -6.43
C GLN A 77 9.64 0.12 -6.22
N ALA A 78 9.16 0.77 -7.28
CA ALA A 78 8.56 2.09 -7.19
C ALA A 78 7.29 2.08 -6.33
N VAL A 79 6.42 1.08 -6.52
CA VAL A 79 5.22 0.89 -5.70
C VAL A 79 5.60 0.61 -4.24
N ALA A 80 6.62 -0.20 -3.97
CA ALA A 80 7.09 -0.47 -2.61
C ALA A 80 7.46 0.84 -1.88
N GLY A 81 8.20 1.72 -2.56
CA GLY A 81 8.54 3.04 -2.04
C GLY A 81 7.30 3.92 -1.82
N LEU A 82 6.34 3.89 -2.73
CA LEU A 82 5.11 4.68 -2.66
C LEU A 82 4.24 4.29 -1.45
N ILE A 83 4.08 2.99 -1.19
CA ILE A 83 3.18 2.49 -0.13
C ILE A 83 3.91 2.22 1.20
N GLY A 84 5.22 2.47 1.27
CA GLY A 84 6.04 2.15 2.43
C GLY A 84 6.16 0.65 2.73
N ALA A 85 6.08 -0.21 1.71
CA ALA A 85 6.29 -1.65 1.84
C ALA A 85 7.77 -2.00 1.99
N ALA A 86 8.04 -3.24 2.40
CA ALA A 86 9.39 -3.78 2.37
C ALA A 86 9.94 -3.77 0.92
N PRO A 87 11.26 -3.55 0.73
CA PRO A 87 11.89 -3.59 -0.58
C PRO A 87 11.65 -4.92 -1.31
N VAL A 88 11.54 -4.86 -2.64
CA VAL A 88 11.39 -6.06 -3.47
C VAL A 88 12.74 -6.77 -3.55
N PRO A 89 12.81 -8.10 -3.34
CA PRO A 89 14.06 -8.83 -3.50
C PRO A 89 14.62 -8.68 -4.92
N PRO A 90 15.95 -8.62 -5.09
CA PRO A 90 16.55 -8.59 -6.42
C PRO A 90 16.32 -9.93 -7.16
N LEU A 91 16.59 -9.94 -8.47
CA LEU A 91 16.62 -11.19 -9.23
C LEU A 91 17.63 -12.16 -8.62
N PRO A 92 17.32 -13.47 -8.59
CA PRO A 92 18.25 -14.48 -8.09
C PRO A 92 19.51 -14.60 -8.94
N PHE A 93 19.44 -14.20 -10.22
CA PHE A 93 20.57 -14.17 -11.15
C PHE A 93 20.65 -12.81 -11.84
N SER A 94 21.85 -12.28 -11.97
CA SER A 94 22.17 -11.06 -12.73
C SER A 94 22.76 -11.43 -14.09
N GLY A 95 22.31 -10.80 -15.18
CA GLY A 95 23.06 -10.79 -16.45
C GLY A 95 22.51 -11.61 -17.64
N HIS A 96 21.20 -11.85 -17.74
CA HIS A 96 20.61 -12.50 -18.94
C HIS A 96 19.88 -11.54 -19.90
N SER A 97 19.97 -10.23 -19.65
CA SER A 97 19.43 -9.18 -20.53
C SER A 97 20.43 -8.05 -20.75
N ALA A 98 21.72 -8.34 -20.58
CA ALA A 98 22.79 -7.46 -20.99
C ALA A 98 23.06 -7.74 -22.48
N ASP A 99 22.52 -6.87 -23.33
CA ASP A 99 23.26 -6.40 -24.50
C ASP A 99 24.12 -5.20 -24.05
#